data_AF-A0A937ABX7-F1
#
_entry.id   AF-A0A937ABX7-F1
#
_cell.length_a   1.000
_cell.length_b   1.000
_cell.length_c   1.000
_cell.angle_alpha   90.00
_cell.angle_beta   90.00
_cell.angle_gamma   90.00
#
_symmetry.space_group_name_H-M   'P 1'
#
loop_
_entity.id
_entity.type
_entity.pdbx_description
1 polymer ?
#
loop_
_entity_poly.entity_id
_entity_poly.type
_entity_poly.pdbx_seq_one_letter_code
_entity_poly.pdbx_strand_id
1 'polypeptide(L)'
;MNRAYLLCCLLLVLQGCYMIPNIAAVGGSKSDGTVVFEYIHDSFSTKQISVAQLQSTQESAARKCVNWGYKSAEPFGGVQSKCLNASCGISRVRIPFQCY
;
A
#
# COMPACT_ATOMS: atom_id res chain seq x y z
N MET A 1 33.17 -29.32 -17.03
CA MET A 1 32.37 -28.08 -16.90
C MET A 1 30.96 -28.41 -16.43
N ASN A 2 30.73 -28.97 -15.23
CA ASN A 2 29.40 -29.55 -14.94
C ASN A 2 28.82 -29.19 -13.57
N ARG A 3 29.63 -29.04 -12.51
CA ARG A 3 29.10 -28.83 -11.15
C ARG A 3 28.70 -27.38 -10.86
N ALA A 4 29.45 -26.41 -11.39
CA ALA A 4 29.16 -24.98 -11.22
C ALA A 4 27.85 -24.55 -11.91
N TYR A 5 27.57 -25.09 -13.11
CA TYR A 5 26.32 -24.82 -13.82
C TYR A 5 25.10 -25.43 -13.11
N LEU A 6 25.24 -26.64 -12.55
CA LEU A 6 24.19 -27.28 -11.75
C LEU A 6 23.86 -26.48 -10.47
N LEU A 7 24.89 -25.95 -9.79
CA LEU A 7 24.71 -25.08 -8.63
C LEU A 7 24.02 -23.75 -8.98
N CYS A 8 24.38 -23.15 -10.12
CA CYS A 8 23.77 -21.91 -10.59
C CYS A 8 22.28 -22.10 -10.98
N CYS A 9 21.96 -23.18 -11.70
CA CYS A 9 20.57 -23.53 -12.03
C CYS A 9 19.72 -23.78 -10.77
N LEU A 10 20.28 -24.40 -9.74
CA LEU A 10 19.56 -24.69 -8.49
C LEU A 10 19.21 -23.41 -7.70
N LEU A 11 20.08 -22.39 -7.75
CA LEU A 11 19.84 -21.10 -7.08
C LEU A 11 18.76 -20.26 -7.78
N LEU A 12 18.62 -20.40 -9.10
CA LEU A 12 17.62 -19.66 -9.88
C LEU A 12 16.18 -20.11 -9.63
N VAL A 13 15.96 -21.31 -9.07
CA VAL A 13 14.61 -21.85 -8.79
C VAL A 13 14.07 -21.46 -7.41
N LEU A 14 14.87 -20.84 -6.54
CA LEU A 14 14.49 -20.44 -5.18
C LEU A 14 13.76 -19.09 -5.11
N GLN A 15 13.28 -18.55 -6.23
CA GLN A 15 12.55 -17.28 -6.25
C GLN A 15 11.12 -17.51 -5.77
N GLY A 16 10.85 -17.23 -4.49
CA GLY A 16 9.51 -17.26 -3.94
C GLY A 16 8.67 -16.08 -4.44
N CYS A 17 7.42 -16.31 -4.80
CA CYS A 17 6.47 -15.23 -5.10
C CYS A 17 6.02 -14.58 -3.78
N TYR A 18 6.60 -13.43 -3.45
CA TYR A 18 6.14 -12.61 -2.32
C TYR A 18 4.98 -11.73 -2.79
N MET A 19 3.74 -12.08 -2.39
CA MET A 19 2.57 -11.24 -2.65
C MET A 19 2.54 -10.08 -1.65
N ILE A 20 2.77 -8.87 -2.14
CA ILE A 20 2.74 -7.62 -1.37
C ILE A 20 1.29 -7.13 -1.26
N PRO A 21 0.81 -6.68 -0.08
CA PRO A 21 -0.53 -6.11 0.04
C PRO A 21 -0.66 -4.85 -0.83
N ASN A 22 -1.73 -4.78 -1.63
CA ASN A 22 -1.98 -3.69 -2.56
C ASN A 22 -2.67 -2.52 -1.85
N ILE A 23 -2.02 -1.35 -1.84
CA ILE A 23 -2.62 -0.09 -1.40
C ILE A 23 -3.08 0.66 -2.64
N ALA A 24 -4.37 0.96 -2.72
CA ALA A 24 -4.98 1.57 -3.89
C ALA A 24 -5.64 2.91 -3.53
N ALA A 25 -5.61 3.86 -4.46
CA ALA A 25 -6.37 5.09 -4.35
C ALA A 25 -7.86 4.78 -4.65
N VAL A 26 -8.73 4.93 -3.66
CA VAL A 26 -10.17 4.60 -3.79
C VAL A 26 -11.06 5.83 -3.89
N GLY A 27 -10.50 7.03 -3.68
CA GLY A 27 -11.26 8.25 -3.77
C GLY A 27 -10.42 9.51 -3.60
N GLY A 28 -11.12 10.63 -3.58
CA GLY A 28 -10.56 11.96 -3.43
C GLY A 28 -11.36 12.99 -4.23
N SER A 29 -11.24 14.24 -3.83
CA SER A 29 -11.88 15.37 -4.46
C SER A 29 -10.86 16.48 -4.63
N LYS A 30 -10.68 16.95 -5.88
CA LYS A 30 -9.82 18.09 -6.16
C LYS A 30 -10.37 19.36 -5.50
N SER A 31 -11.70 19.55 -5.52
CA SER A 31 -12.36 20.72 -4.94
C SER A 31 -12.17 20.79 -3.42
N ASP A 32 -12.24 19.65 -2.76
CA ASP A 32 -12.05 19.54 -1.31
C ASP A 32 -10.57 19.37 -0.91
N GLY A 33 -9.68 19.20 -1.89
CA GLY A 33 -8.25 18.97 -1.68
C GLY A 33 -7.96 17.67 -0.94
N THR A 34 -8.69 16.58 -1.19
CA THR A 34 -8.52 15.31 -0.46
C THR A 34 -8.20 14.14 -1.39
N VAL A 35 -7.38 13.21 -0.92
CA VAL A 35 -7.08 11.92 -1.57
C VAL A 35 -7.19 10.81 -0.55
N VAL A 36 -7.86 9.72 -0.89
CA VAL A 36 -8.04 8.59 0.04
C VAL A 36 -7.44 7.33 -0.55
N PHE A 37 -6.50 6.74 0.20
CA PHE A 37 -5.96 5.42 -0.07
C PHE A 37 -6.62 4.39 0.82
N GLU A 38 -6.76 3.17 0.32
CA GLU A 38 -7.35 2.05 1.03
C GLU A 38 -6.56 0.78 0.77
N TYR A 39 -6.50 -0.07 1.79
CA TYR A 39 -6.02 -1.44 1.66
C TYR A 39 -6.87 -2.37 2.53
N ILE A 40 -6.89 -3.65 2.15
CA ILE A 40 -7.52 -4.71 2.93
C ILE A 40 -6.41 -5.50 3.61
N HIS A 41 -6.52 -5.68 4.92
CA HIS A 41 -5.66 -6.59 5.67
C HIS A 41 -6.47 -7.71 6.29
N ASP A 42 -5.86 -8.88 6.31
CA ASP A 42 -6.36 -10.06 6.99
C ASP A 42 -5.50 -10.27 8.23
N SER A 43 -6.13 -10.30 9.41
CA SER A 43 -5.49 -10.50 10.71
C SER A 43 -4.79 -11.85 10.82
N PHE A 44 -5.17 -12.84 10.00
CA PHE A 44 -4.53 -14.16 9.95
C PHE A 44 -3.39 -14.24 8.93
N SER A 45 -3.16 -13.16 8.17
CA SER A 45 -2.06 -13.08 7.22
C SER A 45 -0.81 -12.48 7.88
N THR A 46 0.35 -13.10 7.64
CA THR A 46 1.65 -12.53 8.00
C THR A 46 2.04 -11.31 7.15
N LYS A 47 1.24 -10.96 6.13
CA LYS A 47 1.47 -9.82 5.24
C LYS A 47 1.01 -8.53 5.90
N GLN A 48 1.85 -7.99 6.77
CA GLN A 48 1.67 -6.65 7.30
C GLN A 48 2.17 -5.61 6.29
N ILE A 49 1.59 -4.41 6.35
CA ILE A 49 2.13 -3.27 5.59
C ILE A 49 3.48 -2.88 6.17
N SER A 50 4.47 -2.76 5.30
CA SER A 50 5.78 -2.25 5.64
C SER A 50 5.80 -0.72 5.70
N VAL A 51 6.75 -0.17 6.47
CA VAL A 51 7.00 1.28 6.52
C VAL A 51 7.28 1.84 5.11
N ALA A 52 8.00 1.08 4.28
CA ALA A 52 8.30 1.46 2.90
C ALA A 52 7.04 1.65 2.04
N GLN A 53 6.00 0.85 2.25
CA GLN A 53 4.72 0.99 1.54
C GLN A 53 3.91 2.19 2.01
N LEU A 54 3.98 2.53 3.31
CA LEU A 54 3.37 3.76 3.82
C LEU A 54 4.04 4.99 3.20
N GLN A 55 5.37 4.98 3.09
CA GLN A 55 6.13 6.04 2.44
C GLN A 55 5.78 6.18 0.96
N SER A 56 5.72 5.07 0.21
CA SER A 56 5.34 5.11 -1.21
C SER A 56 3.89 5.57 -1.42
N THR A 57 3.00 5.29 -0.47
CA THR A 57 1.61 5.80 -0.46
C THR A 57 1.59 7.31 -0.27
N GLN A 58 2.36 7.84 0.69
CA GLN A 58 2.50 9.28 0.92
C GLN A 58 3.05 10.01 -0.31
N GLU A 59 4.09 9.48 -0.95
CA GLU A 59 4.62 10.05 -2.20
C GLU A 59 3.58 10.02 -3.33
N SER A 60 2.79 8.95 -3.41
CA SER A 60 1.75 8.81 -4.43
C SER A 60 0.60 9.80 -4.20
N ALA A 61 0.24 10.05 -2.94
CA ALA A 61 -0.70 11.10 -2.56
C ALA A 61 -0.16 12.49 -2.94
N ALA A 62 1.09 12.79 -2.59
CA ALA A 62 1.75 14.05 -2.93
C ALA A 62 1.80 14.27 -4.45
N ARG A 63 2.22 13.27 -5.23
CA ARG A 63 2.22 13.33 -6.71
C ARG A 63 0.84 13.65 -7.27
N LYS A 64 -0.22 13.04 -6.71
CA LYS A 64 -1.60 13.29 -7.15
C LYS A 64 -2.07 14.71 -6.82
N CYS A 65 -1.77 15.21 -5.63
CA CYS A 65 -2.06 16.60 -5.24
C CYS A 65 -1.28 17.61 -6.09
N VAL A 66 0.00 17.36 -6.38
CA VAL A 66 0.82 18.20 -7.26
C VAL A 66 0.24 18.26 -8.67
N ASN A 67 -0.21 17.13 -9.22
CA ASN A 67 -0.89 17.09 -10.52
C ASN A 67 -2.21 17.89 -10.53
N TRP A 68 -2.82 18.14 -9.36
CA TRP A 68 -3.99 18.99 -9.23
C TRP A 68 -3.67 20.48 -9.06
N GLY A 69 -2.41 20.84 -8.81
CA GLY A 69 -1.95 22.21 -8.60
C GLY A 69 -1.63 22.55 -7.14
N TYR A 70 -1.64 21.58 -6.23
CA TYR A 70 -1.23 21.75 -4.84
C TYR A 70 0.29 21.58 -4.68
N LYS A 71 0.86 21.98 -3.53
CA LYS A 71 2.28 21.82 -3.23
C LYS A 71 2.61 20.39 -2.82
N SER A 72 1.79 19.76 -1.98
CA SER A 72 2.00 18.39 -1.51
C SER A 72 0.73 17.81 -0.86
N ALA A 73 0.87 16.67 -0.17
CA ALA A 73 -0.17 16.00 0.58
C ALA A 73 0.32 15.62 1.99
N GLU A 74 -0.55 15.74 2.99
CA GLU A 74 -0.27 15.31 4.36
C GLU A 74 -1.40 14.42 4.89
N PRO A 75 -1.11 13.33 5.65
CA PRO A 75 -2.16 12.51 6.23
C PRO A 75 -3.05 13.32 7.17
N PHE A 76 -4.37 13.17 7.07
CA PHE A 76 -5.34 13.89 7.90
C PHE A 76 -6.46 12.97 8.39
N GLY A 77 -7.19 13.39 9.42
CA GLY A 77 -8.39 12.69 9.88
C GLY A 77 -8.16 11.32 10.53
N GLY A 78 -6.89 10.93 10.69
CA GLY A 78 -6.49 9.64 11.25
C GLY A 78 -6.74 8.46 10.29
N VAL A 79 -6.14 7.32 10.63
CA VAL A 79 -6.32 6.07 9.89
C VAL A 79 -7.64 5.44 10.32
N GLN A 80 -8.53 5.19 9.36
CA GLN A 80 -9.85 4.60 9.62
C GLN A 80 -9.83 3.10 9.33
N SER A 81 -10.12 2.27 10.33
CA SER A 81 -10.24 0.81 10.14
C SER A 81 -11.69 0.37 10.28
N LYS A 82 -12.18 -0.42 9.33
CA LYS A 82 -13.53 -0.99 9.32
C LYS A 82 -13.49 -2.49 9.07
N CYS A 83 -14.12 -3.27 9.94
CA CYS A 83 -14.26 -4.72 9.73
C CYS A 83 -15.14 -5.01 8.52
N LEU A 84 -14.73 -5.98 7.70
CA LEU A 84 -15.47 -6.46 6.54
C LEU A 84 -16.26 -7.75 6.81
N ASN A 85 -15.96 -8.46 7.89
CA ASN A 85 -16.65 -9.69 8.29
C ASN A 85 -17.10 -9.65 9.76
N ALA A 86 -18.04 -10.53 10.12
CA ALA A 86 -18.59 -10.61 11.47
C ALA A 86 -17.53 -10.97 12.54
N SER A 87 -16.48 -11.69 12.14
CA SER A 87 -15.36 -12.07 13.01
C SER A 87 -14.24 -11.04 13.07
N CYS A 88 -14.34 -9.90 12.36
CA CYS A 88 -13.27 -8.89 12.21
C CYS A 88 -11.90 -9.46 11.79
N GLY A 89 -11.86 -10.66 11.20
CA GLY A 89 -10.63 -11.25 10.64
C GLY A 89 -10.14 -10.49 9.41
N ILE A 90 -11.03 -9.84 8.67
CA ILE A 90 -10.67 -9.03 7.50
C ILE A 90 -11.10 -7.59 7.78
N SER A 91 -10.16 -6.66 7.65
CA SER A 91 -10.37 -5.26 7.94
C SER A 91 -9.89 -4.38 6.79
N ARG A 92 -10.71 -3.40 6.45
CA ARG A 92 -10.43 -2.38 5.46
C ARG A 92 -9.90 -1.15 6.17
N VAL A 93 -8.72 -0.70 5.75
CA VAL A 93 -8.08 0.49 6.32
C VAL A 93 -8.03 1.58 5.28
N ARG A 94 -8.45 2.79 5.67
CA ARG A 94 -8.41 3.99 4.86
C ARG A 94 -7.45 5.00 5.45
N ILE A 95 -6.65 5.59 4.58
CA ILE A 95 -5.65 6.60 4.90
C ILE A 95 -6.03 7.86 4.12
N PRO A 96 -6.62 8.86 4.78
CA PRO A 96 -6.97 10.12 4.15
C PRO A 96 -5.73 11.04 4.07
N PHE A 97 -5.57 11.74 2.96
CA PHE A 97 -4.55 12.77 2.75
C PHE A 97 -5.21 14.09 2.32
N GLN A 98 -4.73 15.19 2.90
CA GLN A 98 -5.15 16.55 2.59
C GLN A 98 -4.05 17.19 1.74
N CYS A 99 -4.43 17.68 0.57
CA CYS A 99 -3.60 18.50 -0.28
C CYS A 99 -3.51 19.92 0.29
N TYR A 100 -2.33 20.53 0.18
CA TYR A 100 -2.06 21.92 0.57
C TYR A 100 -1.13 22.62 -0.42
#